data_AF-A0AAW0JI84-F1
#
_entry.id   AF-A0AAW0JI84-F1
#
_cell.length_a   1.000
_cell.length_b   1.000
_cell.length_c   1.000
_cell.angle_alpha   90.00
_cell.angle_beta   90.00
_cell.angle_gamma   90.00
#
_symmetry.space_group_name_H-M   'P 1'
#
loop_
_entity.id
_entity.type
_entity.pdbx_description
1 polymer ?
#
loop_
_entity_poly.entity_id
_entity_poly.type
_entity_poly.pdbx_seq_one_letter_code
_entity_poly.pdbx_strand_id
1 'polypeptide(L)'
;MSLLLAVTFTVLPMVFASNDPIFHAFVAVCWGCIMFSLQFHAWAHITKSKLPPLVNALQDMGLLVSRSKHANHHRPPYNNNYCMVSGVWNEFLDKQQLFCFRFDRRRNDGEYNPIIDVL
;
A
#
# COMPACT_ATOMS: atom_id res chain seq x y z
N MET A 1 -6.70 -14.68 10.11
CA MET A 1 -7.96 -14.64 9.33
C MET A 1 -7.57 -14.66 7.85
N SER A 2 -8.06 -15.59 7.04
CA SER A 2 -7.79 -15.53 5.59
C SER A 2 -8.56 -14.36 4.96
N LEU A 3 -7.98 -13.73 3.93
CA LEU A 3 -8.57 -12.57 3.23
C LEU A 3 -10.00 -12.86 2.77
N LEU A 4 -10.23 -14.09 2.28
CA LEU A 4 -11.54 -14.58 1.87
C LEU A 4 -12.57 -14.50 3.00
N LEU A 5 -12.22 -14.92 4.21
CA LEU A 5 -13.14 -14.88 5.35
C LEU A 5 -13.43 -13.43 5.74
N ALA A 6 -12.42 -12.55 5.74
CA ALA A 6 -12.63 -11.14 6.04
C ALA A 6 -13.61 -10.48 5.06
N VAL A 7 -13.48 -10.76 3.75
CA VAL A 7 -14.39 -10.26 2.71
C VAL A 7 -15.80 -10.80 2.91
N THR A 8 -15.96 -12.12 3.13
CA THR A 8 -17.28 -12.72 3.32
C THR A 8 -18.01 -12.12 4.52
N PHE A 9 -17.35 -11.99 5.67
CA PHE A 9 -18.01 -11.47 6.88
C PHE A 9 -18.33 -9.98 6.85
N THR A 10 -17.72 -9.22 5.93
CA THR A 10 -17.90 -7.76 5.87
C THR A 10 -18.74 -7.32 4.67
N VAL A 11 -18.57 -7.92 3.49
CA VAL A 11 -19.32 -7.58 2.27
C VAL A 11 -20.69 -8.24 2.25
N LEU A 12 -20.79 -9.52 2.64
CA LEU A 12 -22.03 -10.29 2.53
C LEU A 12 -23.20 -9.67 3.32
N PRO A 13 -23.01 -9.19 4.58
CA PRO A 13 -24.10 -8.53 5.29
C PRO A 13 -24.56 -7.24 4.62
N MET A 14 -23.64 -6.47 4.02
CA MET A 14 -23.98 -5.24 3.29
C MET A 14 -24.81 -5.56 2.04
N VAL A 15 -24.47 -6.64 1.33
CA VAL A 15 -25.24 -7.10 0.17
C VAL A 15 -26.65 -7.57 0.56
N PHE A 16 -26.84 -8.16 1.74
CA PHE A 16 -28.19 -8.54 2.21
C PHE A 16 -28.97 -7.37 2.83
N ALA A 17 -28.29 -6.31 3.27
CA ALA A 17 -28.93 -5.16 3.91
C ALA A 17 -29.66 -4.23 2.93
N SER A 18 -29.37 -4.31 1.63
CA SER A 18 -29.98 -3.48 0.59
C SER A 18 -30.10 -4.26 -0.71
N ASN A 19 -31.13 -4.00 -1.52
CA ASN A 19 -31.27 -4.51 -2.89
C ASN A 19 -31.01 -3.43 -3.95
N ASP A 20 -30.53 -2.26 -3.54
CA ASP A 20 -30.27 -1.14 -4.47
C ASP A 20 -29.00 -1.40 -5.30
N PRO A 21 -29.09 -1.44 -6.64
CA PRO A 21 -27.94 -1.69 -7.51
C PRO A 21 -26.84 -0.63 -7.38
N ILE A 22 -27.19 0.62 -7.08
CA ILE A 22 -26.21 1.70 -6.91
C ILE A 22 -25.38 1.46 -5.65
N PHE A 23 -26.05 1.12 -4.53
CA PHE A 23 -25.39 0.74 -3.30
C PHE A 23 -24.45 -0.47 -3.50
N HIS A 24 -24.87 -1.50 -4.21
CA HIS A 24 -24.00 -2.64 -4.51
C HIS A 24 -22.78 -2.25 -5.35
N ALA A 25 -22.95 -1.42 -6.37
CA ALA A 25 -21.85 -0.93 -7.18
C ALA A 25 -20.86 -0.12 -6.33
N PHE A 26 -21.35 0.75 -5.45
CA PHE A 26 -20.53 1.51 -4.51
C PHE A 26 -19.73 0.59 -3.58
N VAL A 27 -20.39 -0.35 -2.90
CA VAL A 27 -19.75 -1.32 -2.00
C VAL A 27 -18.69 -2.14 -2.76
N ALA A 28 -19.02 -2.63 -3.96
CA ALA A 28 -18.10 -3.41 -4.78
C ALA A 28 -16.84 -2.61 -5.18
N VAL A 29 -17.01 -1.36 -5.60
CA VAL A 29 -15.88 -0.48 -5.95
C VAL A 29 -15.03 -0.17 -4.72
N CYS A 30 -15.64 0.21 -3.60
CA CYS A 30 -14.91 0.51 -2.36
C CYS A 30 -14.11 -0.70 -1.86
N TRP A 31 -14.74 -1.88 -1.81
CA TRP A 31 -14.05 -3.11 -1.40
C TRP A 31 -12.98 -3.52 -2.40
N GLY A 32 -13.24 -3.40 -3.70
CA GLY A 32 -12.26 -3.62 -4.75
C GLY A 32 -11.01 -2.77 -4.53
N CYS A 33 -11.18 -1.46 -4.31
CA CYS A 33 -10.08 -0.55 -4.02
C CYS A 33 -9.26 -0.99 -2.81
N ILE A 34 -9.91 -1.40 -1.70
CA ILE A 34 -9.22 -1.85 -0.48
C ILE A 34 -8.44 -3.14 -0.76
N MET A 35 -9.07 -4.14 -1.38
CA MET A 35 -8.43 -5.43 -1.67
C MET A 35 -7.24 -5.30 -2.59
N PHE A 36 -7.39 -4.53 -3.68
CA PHE A 36 -6.28 -4.29 -4.59
C PHE A 36 -5.14 -3.51 -3.91
N SER A 37 -5.45 -2.52 -3.07
CA SER A 37 -4.42 -1.78 -2.31
C SER A 37 -3.60 -2.68 -1.40
N LEU A 38 -4.26 -3.57 -0.65
CA LEU A 38 -3.59 -4.54 0.21
C LEU A 38 -2.76 -5.54 -0.59
N GLN A 39 -3.30 -6.03 -1.73
CA GLN A 39 -2.60 -6.99 -2.57
C GLN A 39 -1.36 -6.38 -3.24
N PHE A 40 -1.45 -5.15 -3.72
CA PHE A 40 -0.32 -4.44 -4.33
C PHE A 40 0.76 -4.13 -3.30
N HIS A 41 0.38 -3.77 -2.08
CA HIS A 41 1.30 -3.63 -0.96
C HIS A 41 2.01 -4.95 -0.64
N ALA A 42 1.27 -6.07 -0.57
CA ALA A 42 1.87 -7.39 -0.36
C ALA A 42 2.87 -7.76 -1.48
N TRP A 43 2.57 -7.44 -2.74
CA TRP A 43 3.51 -7.62 -3.85
C TRP A 43 4.75 -6.73 -3.77
N ALA A 44 4.66 -5.56 -3.12
CA ALA A 44 5.82 -4.72 -2.89
C ALA A 44 6.81 -5.34 -1.89
N HIS A 45 6.40 -6.31 -1.07
CA HIS A 45 7.32 -7.05 -0.19
C HIS A 45 8.00 -8.24 -0.88
N ILE A 46 7.39 -8.77 -1.94
CA ILE A 46 7.84 -9.99 -2.62
C ILE A 46 9.00 -9.69 -3.59
N THR A 47 9.95 -10.61 -3.70
CA THR A 47 11.07 -10.50 -4.64
C THR A 47 10.61 -10.71 -6.09
N LYS A 48 11.21 -9.99 -7.04
CA LYS A 48 10.85 -10.05 -8.48
C LYS A 48 10.74 -11.47 -9.05
N SER A 49 11.62 -12.39 -8.63
CA SER A 49 11.62 -13.79 -9.08
C SER A 49 10.37 -14.60 -8.71
N LYS A 50 9.62 -14.16 -7.68
CA LYS A 50 8.42 -14.83 -7.18
C LYS A 50 7.13 -14.11 -7.61
N LEU A 51 7.25 -12.97 -8.29
CA LEU A 51 6.10 -12.21 -8.79
C LEU A 51 5.71 -12.67 -10.19
N PRO A 52 4.40 -12.60 -10.53
CA PRO A 52 3.96 -12.78 -11.91
C PRO A 52 4.66 -11.78 -12.85
N PRO A 53 5.04 -12.16 -14.07
CA PRO A 53 5.74 -11.27 -15.01
C PRO A 53 5.02 -9.94 -15.27
N LEU A 54 3.69 -9.98 -15.33
CA LEU A 54 2.87 -8.78 -15.50
C LEU A 54 3.01 -7.82 -14.31
N VAL A 55 3.04 -8.34 -13.08
CA VAL A 55 3.21 -7.51 -11.87
C VAL A 55 4.58 -6.86 -11.85
N ASN A 56 5.63 -7.60 -12.25
CA ASN A 56 6.97 -7.03 -12.41
C ASN A 56 6.99 -5.89 -13.43
N ALA A 57 6.36 -6.08 -14.60
CA ALA A 57 6.28 -5.04 -15.62
C ALA A 57 5.54 -3.79 -15.11
N LEU A 58 4.43 -3.97 -14.38
CA LEU A 58 3.68 -2.88 -13.76
C LEU A 58 4.49 -2.14 -12.68
N GLN A 59 5.28 -2.86 -11.87
CA GLN A 59 6.19 -2.25 -10.90
C GLN A 59 7.32 -1.47 -11.59
N ASP A 60 7.85 -1.99 -12.70
CA ASP A 60 8.93 -1.35 -13.46
C ASP A 60 8.44 -0.10 -14.20
N MET A 61 7.18 -0.08 -14.66
CA MET A 61 6.52 1.13 -15.19
C MET A 61 6.14 2.14 -14.09
N GLY A 62 6.32 1.81 -12.81
CA GLY A 62 5.92 2.65 -11.68
C GLY A 62 4.42 2.71 -11.42
N LEU A 63 3.61 1.98 -12.20
CA LEU A 63 2.16 1.87 -12.02
C LEU A 63 1.82 1.16 -10.71
N LEU A 64 2.62 0.17 -10.33
CA LEU A 64 2.62 -0.45 -9.00
C LEU A 64 3.88 -0.07 -8.22
N VAL A 65 3.80 -0.11 -6.89
CA VAL A 65 4.95 0.14 -6.03
C VAL A 65 5.92 -1.03 -6.09
N SER A 66 7.15 -0.77 -6.55
CA SER A 66 8.24 -1.74 -6.52
C SER A 66 8.78 -1.94 -5.09
N ARG A 67 9.37 -3.11 -4.83
CA ARG A 67 10.03 -3.42 -3.55
C ARG A 67 11.07 -2.40 -3.09
N SER A 68 11.89 -1.88 -4.00
CA SER A 68 12.91 -0.88 -3.66
C SER A 68 12.29 0.44 -3.17
N LYS A 69 11.26 0.93 -3.87
CA LYS A 69 10.49 2.12 -3.45
C LYS A 69 9.78 1.90 -2.11
N HIS A 70 9.18 0.73 -1.90
CA HIS A 70 8.56 0.41 -0.62
C HIS A 70 9.57 0.32 0.52
N ALA A 71 10.74 -0.28 0.29
CA ALA A 71 11.80 -0.35 1.30
C ALA A 71 12.33 1.04 1.70
N ASN A 72 12.28 2.03 0.80
CA ASN A 72 12.68 3.40 1.14
C ASN A 72 11.71 4.10 2.09
N HIS A 73 10.42 3.74 2.08
CA HIS A 73 9.44 4.23 3.04
C HIS A 73 9.75 3.76 4.47
N HIS A 74 10.22 2.52 4.63
CA HIS A 74 10.64 1.95 5.92
C HIS A 74 12.01 2.44 6.41
N ARG A 75 12.66 3.35 5.67
CA ARG A 75 13.94 3.91 6.07
C ARG A 75 13.76 5.32 6.64
N PRO A 76 14.51 5.67 7.70
CA PRO A 76 14.60 7.05 8.15
C PRO A 76 14.98 7.99 6.98
N PRO A 77 14.36 9.19 6.87
CA PRO A 77 13.52 9.85 7.87
C PRO A 77 12.01 9.55 7.74
N TYR A 78 11.63 8.41 7.13
CA TYR A 78 10.24 7.92 7.00
C TYR A 78 9.29 8.87 6.28
N ASN A 79 9.79 9.77 5.43
CA ASN A 79 9.03 10.88 4.87
C ASN A 79 8.77 10.79 3.36
N ASN A 80 8.85 9.59 2.80
CA ASN A 80 8.74 9.37 1.35
C ASN A 80 7.91 8.10 1.03
N ASN A 81 7.50 8.00 -0.23
CA ASN A 81 6.90 6.80 -0.83
C ASN A 81 5.61 6.27 -0.15
N TYR A 82 4.71 7.15 0.27
CA TYR A 82 3.46 6.78 0.95
C TYR A 82 2.35 6.22 0.04
N CYS A 83 2.41 6.44 -1.27
CA CYS A 83 1.39 5.86 -2.16
C CYS A 83 1.52 4.34 -2.17
N MET A 84 0.52 3.68 -1.60
CA MET A 84 0.45 2.22 -1.42
C MET A 84 0.17 1.46 -2.73
N VAL A 85 -0.51 2.09 -3.68
CA VAL A 85 -1.00 1.47 -4.92
C VAL A 85 -0.10 1.79 -6.11
N SER A 86 0.23 3.07 -6.30
CA SER A 86 0.97 3.54 -7.47
C SER A 86 2.10 4.46 -7.10
N GLY A 87 3.30 4.17 -7.60
CA GLY A 87 4.48 5.00 -7.39
C GLY A 87 4.53 6.24 -8.30
N VAL A 88 3.57 6.42 -9.20
CA VAL A 88 3.50 7.55 -10.14
C VAL A 88 3.37 8.89 -9.39
N TRP A 89 2.55 8.91 -8.34
CA TRP A 89 2.27 10.13 -7.59
C TRP A 89 3.28 10.42 -6.48
N ASN A 90 4.11 9.44 -6.09
CA ASN A 90 5.09 9.63 -5.02
C ASN A 90 6.05 10.79 -5.32
N GLU A 91 6.56 10.91 -6.55
CA GLU A 91 7.51 11.98 -6.87
C GLU A 91 6.86 13.38 -6.79
N PHE A 92 5.61 13.51 -7.22
CA PHE A 92 4.86 14.76 -7.11
C PHE A 92 4.53 15.08 -5.65
N LEU A 93 4.03 14.12 -4.89
CA LEU A 93 3.60 14.31 -3.50
C LEU A 93 4.78 14.51 -2.54
N ASP A 94 5.90 13.83 -2.76
CA ASP A 94 7.14 14.03 -2.00
C ASP A 94 7.68 15.45 -2.23
N LYS A 95 7.59 15.97 -3.47
CA LYS A 95 7.94 17.38 -3.79
C LYS A 95 7.02 18.38 -3.08
N GLN A 96 5.73 18.06 -2.94
CA GLN A 96 4.76 18.92 -2.25
C GLN A 96 4.79 18.78 -0.72
N GLN A 97 5.57 17.83 -0.17
CA GLN A 97 5.69 17.58 1.27
C GLN A 97 4.34 17.30 1.99
N LEU A 98 3.29 16.91 1.25
CA LEU A 98 1.91 16.83 1.78
C LEU A 98 1.74 15.79 2.88
N PHE A 99 2.58 14.76 2.90
CA PHE A 99 2.59 13.72 3.94
C PHE A 99 3.89 13.74 4.77
N CYS A 100 4.78 14.71 4.53
CA CYS A 100 6.01 14.88 5.30
C CYS A 100 5.69 15.62 6.60
N PHE A 101 5.48 14.87 7.69
CA PHE A 101 5.66 15.45 9.02
C PHE A 101 7.15 15.78 9.18
N ARG A 102 7.49 17.07 9.12
CA ARG A 102 8.83 17.61 9.34
C ARG A 102 9.26 17.36 10.80
N PHE A 103 9.77 16.17 11.10
CA PHE A 103 10.64 15.97 12.25
C PHE A 103 12.01 16.53 11.87
N ASP A 104 12.25 17.78 12.27
CA ASP A 104 13.52 18.45 12.06
C ASP A 104 14.65 17.69 12.77
N ARG A 105 15.75 17.54 12.03
CA ARG A 105 16.89 16.68 12.35
C ARG A 105 17.76 17.37 13.40
N ARG A 106 17.52 17.09 14.68
CA ARG A 106 18.59 17.04 15.70
C ARG A 106 18.41 15.84 16.60
N ARG A 107 18.91 14.68 16.17
CA ARG A 107 19.84 13.86 16.95
C ARG A 107 20.58 12.88 16.04
N ASN A 108 21.90 13.00 16.11
CA ASN A 108 22.87 12.01 15.64
C ASN A 108 23.08 11.02 16.79
N ASP A 109 22.31 9.95 16.84
CA ASP A 109 22.66 8.77 17.63
C ASP A 109 22.35 7.54 16.79
N GLY A 110 23.42 6.82 16.41
CA GLY A 110 23.37 5.59 15.63
C GLY A 110 22.80 4.42 16.44
N GLU A 111 21.61 4.59 17.00
CA GLU A 111 20.94 3.56 17.78
C GLU A 111 20.10 2.68 16.84
N TYR A 112 20.64 1.50 16.54
CA TYR A 112 19.93 0.44 15.84
C TYR A 112 18.72 0.00 16.68
N ASN A 113 17.51 0.23 16.17
CA ASN A 113 16.28 -0.20 16.83
C ASN A 113 15.75 -1.48 16.15
N PRO A 114 15.89 -2.66 16.76
CA PRO A 114 15.51 -3.95 16.16
C PRO A 114 14.00 -4.17 16.07
N ILE A 115 13.17 -3.30 16.66
CA ILE A 115 11.71 -3.50 16.72
C ILE A 115 11.03 -3.24 15.36
N ILE A 116 11.70 -2.51 14.47
CA ILE A 116 11.16 -2.11 13.16
C ILE A 116 11.53 -3.06 12.00
N ASP A 117 12.37 -4.07 12.23
CA ASP A 117 12.82 -5.04 11.19
C ASP A 117 11.93 -6.31 11.09
N VAL A 118 10.74 -6.34 11.73
CA VAL A 118 9.87 -7.54 11.81
C VAL A 118 8.52 -7.38 11.09
N LEU A 119 8.31 -6.32 10.31
CA LEU A 119 7.07 -6.11 9.51
C LEU A 119 7.37 -5.72 8.07
#